data_AF-A0A8J8CVE8-F1
#
_entry.id   AF-A0A8J8CVE8-F1
#
_cell.length_a   1.000
_cell.length_b   1.000
_cell.length_c   1.000
_cell.angle_alpha   90.00
_cell.angle_beta   90.00
_cell.angle_gamma   90.00
#
_symmetry.space_group_name_H-M   'P 1'
#
loop_
_entity.id
_entity.type
_entity.pdbx_description
1 polymer ?
#
loop_
_entity_poly.entity_id
_entity_poly.type
_entity_poly.pdbx_seq_one_letter_code
_entity_poly.pdbx_strand_id
1 'polypeptide(L)'
;MLNGVYSDDETEFFRHVYNPLQDPTFLAGQSMHSSINFQPLEELIESIFGNGGQTTFADESSAVDNMRRALVNDPEPLDTLRLLVGRTKTKLSIDLSLSFRGTESPAGDPSLCGCSMDGFTRHQYSYFKNFLSGNRRSNSEVQKAGETIANYFANIGVIDVLGDFASMSTSARQNIIEEAIVPHDGRQSRAKRQGHGAEAEIARVIEAIGANIRPANKVSHPMEGDVDFEDYSYDLLVDDDNGNTRAGLISLFHTSNPGQFGVDKTAKTANYLQSIESYNKTVSNGEDCELWSFCDGAGFAMNNKALRNVLGSVDDWVQIKSVWKLALSLNRRDICNVEAIAFNQDFYSDDELDQLERSLSSVDVVNEGRVDSSLREVEAGEAVLYV
;
A
#
# COMPACT_ATOMS: atom_id res chain seq x y z
N MET A 1 4.26 19.28 19.67
CA MET A 1 5.10 20.50 19.41
C MET A 1 4.32 21.81 19.16
N LEU A 2 3.03 21.78 18.78
CA LEU A 2 2.29 22.93 18.24
C LEU A 2 1.14 23.44 19.12
N ASN A 3 1.29 23.31 20.43
CA ASN A 3 0.29 23.77 21.38
C ASN A 3 0.01 25.27 21.20
N GLY A 4 -1.20 25.61 20.76
CA GLY A 4 -1.64 26.98 20.54
C GLY A 4 -1.54 27.49 19.10
N VAL A 5 -0.98 26.71 18.16
CA VAL A 5 -1.10 27.01 16.71
C VAL A 5 -2.47 26.58 16.18
N TYR A 6 -2.90 25.39 16.60
CA TYR A 6 -4.20 24.82 16.26
C TYR A 6 -5.03 24.59 17.52
N SER A 7 -6.36 24.50 17.37
CA SER A 7 -7.27 24.27 18.50
C SER A 7 -7.11 22.88 19.12
N ASP A 8 -6.72 21.90 18.32
CA ASP A 8 -6.56 20.49 18.67
C ASP A 8 -5.78 19.74 17.58
N ASP A 9 -5.30 18.53 17.90
CA ASP A 9 -4.52 17.70 16.98
C ASP A 9 -5.30 17.27 15.74
N GLU A 10 -6.63 17.14 15.82
CA GLU A 10 -7.47 16.75 14.67
C GLU A 10 -7.52 17.90 13.65
N THR A 11 -7.57 19.14 14.13
CA THR A 11 -7.48 20.37 13.32
C THR A 11 -6.09 20.50 12.70
N GLU A 12 -5.02 20.30 13.47
CA GLU A 12 -3.65 20.26 12.93
C GLU A 12 -3.52 19.19 11.84
N PHE A 13 -4.04 17.98 12.09
CA PHE A 13 -3.99 16.87 11.17
C PHE A 13 -4.62 17.23 9.83
N PHE A 14 -5.89 17.67 9.83
CA PHE A 14 -6.60 17.98 8.58
C PHE A 14 -6.03 19.22 7.85
N ARG A 15 -5.37 20.13 8.56
CA ARG A 15 -4.64 21.26 7.96
C ARG A 15 -3.44 20.82 7.12
N HIS A 16 -2.78 19.74 7.53
CA HIS A 16 -1.55 19.23 6.90
C HIS A 16 -1.75 17.90 6.15
N VAL A 17 -2.98 17.38 6.06
CA VAL A 17 -3.27 16.18 5.28
C VAL A 17 -2.73 16.33 3.86
N TYR A 18 -1.92 15.35 3.50
CA TYR A 18 -1.32 15.25 2.20
C TYR A 18 -2.35 14.95 1.08
N ASN A 19 -2.15 15.56 -0.09
CA ASN A 19 -2.94 15.30 -1.29
C ASN A 19 -2.12 14.48 -2.32
N PRO A 20 -2.40 13.17 -2.47
CA PRO A 20 -1.66 12.28 -3.38
C PRO A 20 -1.83 12.59 -4.87
N LEU A 21 -2.70 13.53 -5.24
CA LEU A 21 -2.86 13.97 -6.62
C LEU A 21 -1.93 15.13 -7.00
N GLN A 22 -1.29 15.79 -6.04
CA GLN A 22 -0.54 17.03 -6.26
C GLN A 22 0.98 16.88 -6.16
N ASP A 23 1.49 15.77 -5.62
CA ASP A 23 2.93 15.62 -5.37
C ASP A 23 3.51 14.32 -5.98
N PRO A 24 4.63 14.44 -6.73
CA PRO A 24 5.23 13.35 -7.50
C PRO A 24 5.83 12.23 -6.65
N THR A 25 6.16 12.46 -5.38
CA THR A 25 6.71 11.48 -4.43
C THR A 25 5.80 10.25 -4.33
N PHE A 26 4.50 10.44 -4.50
CA PHE A 26 3.48 9.39 -4.44
C PHE A 26 2.95 8.96 -5.82
N LEU A 27 3.36 9.65 -6.89
CA LEU A 27 3.11 9.25 -8.28
C LEU A 27 4.03 8.10 -8.71
N ALA A 28 5.19 7.92 -8.06
CA ALA A 28 6.09 6.77 -8.30
C ALA A 28 5.39 5.41 -8.05
N GLY A 29 4.33 5.38 -7.23
CA GLY A 29 3.46 4.21 -7.04
C GLY A 29 2.36 4.04 -8.11
N GLN A 30 2.08 5.07 -8.91
CA GLN A 30 1.00 5.09 -9.89
C GLN A 30 1.39 4.53 -11.26
N SER A 31 2.67 4.61 -11.65
CA SER A 31 3.20 3.98 -12.87
C SER A 31 3.32 2.46 -12.71
N MET A 32 2.25 1.79 -12.29
CA MET A 32 2.06 0.42 -12.68
C MET A 32 1.58 0.45 -14.13
N HIS A 33 2.53 0.38 -15.06
CA HIS A 33 2.25 -0.38 -16.27
C HIS A 33 1.88 -1.77 -15.75
N SER A 34 0.60 -2.11 -15.77
CA SER A 34 0.23 -3.51 -15.60
C SER A 34 0.98 -4.27 -16.67
N SER A 35 1.90 -5.14 -16.28
CA SER A 35 2.52 -6.12 -17.19
C SER A 35 1.51 -7.16 -17.67
N ILE A 36 0.21 -6.90 -17.52
CA ILE A 36 -0.87 -7.78 -17.94
C ILE A 36 -0.96 -7.60 -19.45
N ASN A 37 -0.58 -8.66 -20.15
CA ASN A 37 -0.82 -8.74 -21.58
C ASN A 37 -2.32 -8.98 -21.80
N PHE A 38 -3.00 -8.04 -22.46
CA PHE A 38 -4.42 -8.15 -22.78
C PHE A 38 -4.67 -8.82 -24.14
N GLN A 39 -3.62 -9.09 -24.92
CA GLN A 39 -3.74 -9.80 -26.18
C GLN A 39 -4.43 -11.18 -26.01
N PRO A 40 -4.12 -12.01 -25.00
CA PRO A 40 -4.85 -13.27 -24.79
C PRO A 40 -6.35 -13.09 -24.51
N LEU A 41 -6.76 -11.93 -23.96
CA LEU A 41 -8.18 -11.61 -23.79
C LEU A 41 -8.82 -11.25 -25.12
N GLU A 42 -8.16 -10.45 -25.95
CA GLU A 42 -8.66 -10.12 -27.29
C GLU A 42 -8.81 -11.39 -28.14
N GLU A 43 -7.81 -12.27 -28.13
CA GLU A 43 -7.86 -13.57 -28.80
C GLU A 43 -8.99 -14.44 -28.26
N LEU A 44 -9.23 -14.43 -26.94
CA LEU A 44 -10.36 -15.12 -26.33
C LEU A 44 -11.71 -14.55 -26.79
N ILE A 45 -11.86 -13.23 -26.80
CA ILE A 45 -13.06 -12.54 -27.28
C ILE A 45 -13.31 -12.86 -28.75
N GLU A 46 -12.30 -12.79 -29.60
CA GLU A 46 -12.40 -13.14 -31.02
C GLU A 46 -12.75 -14.63 -31.20
N SER A 47 -12.18 -15.53 -30.38
CA SER A 47 -12.50 -16.96 -30.44
C SER A 47 -13.94 -17.29 -30.04
N ILE A 48 -14.55 -16.47 -29.17
CA ILE A 48 -15.92 -16.66 -28.66
C ILE A 48 -16.94 -15.82 -29.45
N PHE A 49 -16.58 -14.68 -30.03
CA PHE A 49 -17.56 -13.76 -30.63
C PHE A 49 -17.22 -13.33 -32.05
N GLY A 50 -16.09 -13.77 -32.61
CA GLY A 50 -15.63 -13.39 -33.94
C GLY A 50 -15.18 -11.93 -34.04
N ASN A 51 -14.73 -11.52 -35.24
CA ASN A 51 -14.32 -10.15 -35.51
C ASN A 51 -15.53 -9.22 -35.56
N GLY A 52 -15.59 -8.24 -34.65
CA GLY A 52 -16.62 -7.19 -34.65
C GLY A 52 -17.91 -7.53 -33.90
N GLY A 53 -17.90 -8.49 -32.99
CA GLY A 53 -19.03 -8.78 -32.09
C GLY A 53 -20.25 -9.40 -32.77
N GLN A 54 -20.12 -9.88 -34.02
CA GLN A 54 -21.15 -10.72 -34.63
C GLN A 54 -21.03 -12.12 -34.03
N THR A 55 -21.89 -12.43 -33.05
CA THR A 55 -22.00 -13.73 -32.38
C THR A 55 -21.83 -14.88 -33.37
N THR A 56 -20.66 -15.51 -33.36
CA THR A 56 -20.39 -16.72 -34.15
C THR A 56 -21.02 -17.97 -33.54
N PHE A 57 -21.50 -17.92 -32.30
CA PHE A 57 -22.07 -19.08 -31.60
C PHE A 57 -23.52 -18.86 -31.18
N ALA A 58 -24.28 -19.95 -31.24
CA ALA A 58 -25.73 -19.98 -31.10
C ALA A 58 -26.22 -20.08 -29.64
N ASP A 59 -25.35 -20.37 -28.67
CA ASP A 59 -25.71 -20.52 -27.25
C ASP A 59 -24.52 -20.38 -26.27
N GLU A 60 -24.83 -20.21 -24.99
CA GLU A 60 -23.87 -20.09 -23.87
C GLU A 60 -22.96 -21.32 -23.73
N SER A 61 -23.48 -22.52 -24.00
CA SER A 61 -22.71 -23.77 -23.90
C SER A 61 -21.52 -23.79 -24.86
N SER A 62 -21.71 -23.27 -26.07
CA SER A 62 -20.64 -23.11 -27.05
C SER A 62 -19.58 -22.12 -26.59
N ALA A 63 -19.98 -21.01 -25.95
CA ALA A 63 -19.05 -20.02 -25.41
C ALA A 63 -18.20 -20.59 -24.27
N VAL A 64 -18.82 -21.37 -23.37
CA VAL A 64 -18.12 -22.10 -22.30
C VAL A 64 -17.09 -23.08 -22.85
N ASP A 65 -17.44 -23.85 -23.88
CA ASP A 65 -16.51 -24.81 -24.46
C ASP A 65 -15.32 -24.14 -25.16
N ASN A 66 -15.51 -23.00 -25.82
CA ASN A 66 -14.41 -22.22 -26.37
C ASN A 66 -13.52 -21.63 -25.28
N MET A 67 -14.09 -21.07 -24.20
CA MET A 67 -13.31 -20.60 -23.05
C MET A 67 -12.49 -21.73 -22.43
N ARG A 68 -13.08 -22.91 -22.26
CA ARG A 68 -12.38 -24.11 -21.79
C ARG A 68 -11.18 -24.44 -22.67
N ARG A 69 -11.37 -24.50 -23.99
CA ARG A 69 -10.29 -24.80 -24.94
C ARG A 69 -9.17 -23.75 -24.87
N ALA A 70 -9.54 -22.47 -24.81
CA ALA A 70 -8.59 -21.38 -24.68
C ALA A 70 -7.75 -21.52 -23.39
N LEU A 71 -8.41 -21.70 -22.24
CA LEU A 71 -7.74 -21.86 -20.93
C LEU A 71 -6.82 -23.08 -20.85
N VAL A 72 -7.16 -24.18 -21.54
CA VAL A 72 -6.31 -25.38 -21.59
C VAL A 72 -5.10 -25.16 -22.48
N ASN A 73 -5.27 -24.47 -23.61
CA ASN A 73 -4.17 -24.18 -24.53
C ASN A 73 -3.20 -23.14 -23.97
N ASP A 74 -3.74 -22.11 -23.33
CA ASP A 74 -3.00 -21.05 -22.65
C ASP A 74 -3.73 -20.67 -21.35
N PRO A 75 -3.13 -20.89 -20.17
CA PRO A 75 -3.73 -20.49 -18.90
C PRO A 75 -3.65 -18.98 -18.59
N GLU A 76 -2.95 -18.17 -19.40
CA GLU A 76 -2.81 -16.72 -19.17
C GLU A 76 -4.14 -15.94 -19.10
N PRO A 77 -5.16 -16.20 -19.94
CA PRO A 77 -6.46 -15.55 -19.82
C PRO A 77 -7.11 -15.66 -18.43
N LEU A 78 -6.71 -16.63 -17.60
CA LEU A 78 -7.19 -16.75 -16.23
C LEU A 78 -6.93 -15.47 -15.40
N ASP A 79 -5.81 -14.80 -15.63
CA ASP A 79 -5.47 -13.55 -14.93
C ASP A 79 -6.36 -12.40 -15.39
N THR A 80 -6.76 -12.35 -16.66
CA THR A 80 -7.62 -11.27 -17.16
C THR A 80 -9.10 -11.53 -16.85
N LEU A 81 -9.56 -12.78 -16.96
CA LEU A 81 -10.94 -13.15 -16.63
C LEU A 81 -11.27 -12.84 -15.18
N ARG A 82 -10.37 -13.15 -14.24
CA ARG A 82 -10.61 -12.81 -12.82
C ARG A 82 -10.77 -11.29 -12.62
N LEU A 83 -10.02 -10.50 -13.37
CA LEU A 83 -9.99 -9.05 -13.24
C LEU A 83 -11.28 -8.42 -13.77
N LEU A 84 -11.78 -8.91 -14.91
CA LEU A 84 -13.04 -8.46 -15.51
C LEU A 84 -14.23 -8.59 -14.54
N VAL A 85 -14.26 -9.64 -13.71
CA VAL A 85 -15.30 -9.84 -12.69
C VAL A 85 -14.86 -9.43 -11.27
N GLY A 86 -13.80 -8.63 -11.15
CA GLY A 86 -13.37 -8.06 -9.87
C GLY A 86 -12.99 -9.09 -8.80
N ARG A 87 -12.45 -10.26 -9.20
CA ARG A 87 -12.01 -11.33 -8.29
C ARG A 87 -10.52 -11.20 -7.96
N THR A 88 -10.21 -11.07 -6.67
CA THR A 88 -8.83 -11.15 -6.18
C THR A 88 -8.28 -12.56 -6.36
N LYS A 89 -6.95 -12.70 -6.49
CA LYS A 89 -6.28 -14.02 -6.56
C LYS A 89 -6.68 -14.92 -5.38
N THR A 90 -6.80 -14.37 -4.18
CA THR A 90 -7.21 -15.09 -2.97
C THR A 90 -8.64 -15.62 -3.08
N LYS A 91 -9.60 -14.78 -3.49
CA LYS A 91 -11.01 -15.21 -3.62
C LYS A 91 -11.15 -16.29 -4.68
N LEU A 92 -10.55 -16.09 -5.85
CA LEU A 92 -10.57 -17.07 -6.93
C LEU A 92 -9.93 -18.40 -6.49
N SER A 93 -8.81 -18.35 -5.78
CA SER A 93 -8.14 -19.56 -5.30
C SER A 93 -9.02 -20.38 -4.35
N ILE A 94 -9.77 -19.71 -3.46
CA ILE A 94 -10.71 -20.38 -2.55
C ILE A 94 -11.84 -21.04 -3.35
N ASP A 95 -12.45 -20.29 -4.26
CA ASP A 95 -13.58 -20.78 -5.05
C ASP A 95 -13.19 -21.97 -5.92
N LEU A 96 -12.07 -21.87 -6.65
CA LEU A 96 -11.58 -22.97 -7.47
C LEU A 96 -11.13 -24.16 -6.63
N SER A 97 -10.59 -23.95 -5.41
CA SER A 97 -10.26 -25.06 -4.50
C SER A 97 -11.53 -25.83 -4.11
N LEU A 98 -12.64 -25.13 -3.88
CA LEU A 98 -13.93 -25.75 -3.59
C LEU A 98 -14.49 -26.47 -4.83
N SER A 99 -14.42 -25.86 -6.00
CA SER A 99 -14.88 -26.47 -7.26
C SER A 99 -14.08 -27.73 -7.61
N PHE A 100 -12.75 -27.70 -7.45
CA PHE A 100 -11.88 -28.84 -7.73
C PHE A 100 -12.10 -29.96 -6.72
N ARG A 101 -12.27 -29.63 -5.43
CA ARG A 101 -12.67 -30.60 -4.41
C ARG A 101 -14.00 -31.26 -4.78
N GLY A 102 -14.99 -30.48 -5.18
CA GLY A 102 -16.32 -30.99 -5.56
C GLY A 102 -16.39 -31.72 -6.90
N THR A 103 -15.31 -31.79 -7.67
CA THR A 103 -15.28 -32.42 -9.00
C THR A 103 -14.51 -33.73 -8.93
N GLU A 104 -15.09 -34.84 -9.39
CA GLU A 104 -14.40 -36.13 -9.46
C GLU A 104 -13.22 -36.11 -10.45
N SER A 105 -12.12 -36.78 -10.11
CA SER A 105 -10.96 -36.87 -11.01
C SER A 105 -11.15 -37.98 -12.04
N PRO A 106 -10.87 -37.72 -13.33
CA PRO A 106 -10.79 -38.76 -14.35
C PRO A 106 -9.72 -39.83 -14.07
N ALA A 107 -8.77 -39.57 -13.18
CA ALA A 107 -7.74 -40.54 -12.77
C ALA A 107 -8.23 -41.53 -11.68
N GLY A 108 -9.46 -41.37 -11.19
CA GLY A 108 -10.03 -42.20 -10.11
C GLY A 108 -9.75 -41.67 -8.70
N ASP A 109 -9.11 -40.50 -8.57
CA ASP A 109 -8.98 -39.80 -7.29
C ASP A 109 -10.33 -39.26 -6.80
N PRO A 110 -10.54 -39.13 -5.48
CA PRO A 110 -11.81 -38.68 -4.90
C PRO A 110 -12.17 -37.23 -5.28
N SER A 111 -11.21 -36.44 -5.75
CA SER A 111 -11.43 -35.10 -6.27
C SER A 111 -10.38 -34.74 -7.33
N LEU A 112 -10.66 -33.73 -8.14
CA LEU A 112 -9.79 -33.30 -9.25
C LEU A 112 -8.43 -32.80 -8.76
N CYS A 113 -8.37 -32.25 -7.55
CA CYS A 113 -7.10 -31.86 -6.92
C CYS A 113 -6.44 -32.98 -6.10
N GLY A 114 -7.06 -34.17 -6.00
CA GLY A 114 -6.57 -35.32 -5.22
C GLY A 114 -6.73 -35.14 -3.70
N CYS A 115 -7.45 -34.10 -3.26
CA CYS A 115 -7.67 -33.83 -1.85
C CYS A 115 -8.81 -34.69 -1.28
N SER A 116 -8.79 -34.90 0.03
CA SER A 116 -9.90 -35.52 0.76
C SER A 116 -11.18 -34.67 0.64
N MET A 117 -12.31 -35.36 0.55
CA MET A 117 -13.64 -34.74 0.58
C MET A 117 -14.05 -34.30 1.97
N ASP A 118 -13.36 -34.72 3.03
CA ASP A 118 -13.74 -34.41 4.42
C ASP A 118 -13.06 -33.15 4.97
N GLY A 119 -12.04 -32.63 4.27
CA GLY A 119 -11.30 -31.42 4.66
C GLY A 119 -11.29 -30.35 3.57
N PHE A 120 -11.01 -29.12 3.94
CA PHE A 120 -10.76 -28.04 2.97
C PHE A 120 -9.26 -27.77 2.86
N THR A 121 -8.68 -28.11 1.71
CA THR A 121 -7.31 -27.73 1.35
C THR A 121 -7.36 -26.55 0.40
N ARG A 122 -6.81 -25.40 0.82
CA ARG A 122 -6.70 -24.22 -0.03
C ARG A 122 -5.48 -24.35 -0.93
N HIS A 123 -5.68 -24.32 -2.24
CA HIS A 123 -4.60 -24.21 -3.21
C HIS A 123 -4.27 -22.74 -3.49
N GLN A 124 -3.02 -22.46 -3.85
CA GLN A 124 -2.63 -21.12 -4.31
C GLN A 124 -3.05 -20.91 -5.77
N TYR A 125 -3.22 -19.66 -6.21
CA TYR A 125 -3.61 -19.32 -7.57
C TYR A 125 -2.73 -20.00 -8.65
N SER A 126 -1.41 -20.04 -8.44
CA SER A 126 -0.45 -20.67 -9.34
C SER A 126 -0.69 -22.17 -9.54
N TYR A 127 -1.31 -22.87 -8.57
CA TYR A 127 -1.68 -24.27 -8.70
C TYR A 127 -2.60 -24.49 -9.90
N PHE A 128 -3.61 -23.64 -10.10
CA PHE A 128 -4.60 -23.81 -11.17
C PHE A 128 -4.00 -23.53 -12.56
N LYS A 129 -3.16 -22.51 -12.70
CA LYS A 129 -2.41 -22.28 -13.96
C LYS A 129 -1.53 -23.48 -14.29
N ASN A 130 -0.76 -23.96 -13.30
CA ASN A 130 0.11 -25.14 -13.47
C ASN A 130 -0.67 -26.42 -13.77
N PHE A 131 -1.88 -26.56 -13.21
CA PHE A 131 -2.77 -27.69 -13.47
C PHE A 131 -3.20 -27.70 -14.95
N LEU A 132 -3.61 -26.54 -15.48
CA LEU A 132 -4.01 -26.38 -16.88
C LEU A 132 -2.84 -26.58 -17.84
N SER A 133 -1.62 -26.17 -17.48
CA SER A 133 -0.41 -26.42 -18.29
C SER A 133 -0.05 -27.91 -18.44
N GLY A 134 -0.73 -28.82 -17.76
CA GLY A 134 -0.58 -30.27 -17.94
C GLY A 134 0.73 -30.87 -17.41
N ASN A 135 1.54 -30.09 -16.68
CA ASN A 135 2.76 -30.59 -16.07
C ASN A 135 2.43 -31.72 -15.08
N ARG A 136 2.70 -32.98 -15.49
CA ARG A 136 2.48 -34.21 -14.71
C ARG A 136 1.01 -34.65 -14.54
N ARG A 137 0.12 -34.24 -15.45
CA ARG A 137 -1.31 -34.62 -15.43
C ARG A 137 -1.73 -35.28 -16.72
N SER A 138 -2.75 -36.14 -16.64
CA SER A 138 -3.34 -36.74 -17.84
C SER A 138 -4.12 -35.68 -18.64
N ASN A 139 -4.23 -35.87 -19.96
CA ASN A 139 -5.01 -34.96 -20.79
C ASN A 139 -6.46 -34.88 -20.30
N SER A 140 -7.07 -36.00 -19.89
CA SER A 140 -8.44 -36.01 -19.36
C SER A 140 -8.60 -35.17 -18.08
N GLU A 141 -7.65 -35.22 -17.15
CA GLU A 141 -7.65 -34.35 -15.96
C GLU A 141 -7.56 -32.87 -16.36
N VAL A 142 -6.68 -32.53 -17.30
CA VAL A 142 -6.50 -31.15 -17.78
C VAL A 142 -7.78 -30.63 -18.45
N GLN A 143 -8.40 -31.44 -19.33
CA GLN A 143 -9.65 -31.06 -19.97
C GLN A 143 -10.77 -30.86 -18.94
N LYS A 144 -10.83 -31.72 -17.90
CA LYS A 144 -11.82 -31.59 -16.82
C LYS A 144 -11.58 -30.35 -15.96
N ALA A 145 -10.32 -30.02 -15.67
CA ALA A 145 -9.95 -28.79 -14.99
C ALA A 145 -10.35 -27.54 -15.80
N GLY A 146 -10.08 -27.54 -17.10
CA GLY A 146 -10.52 -26.47 -17.99
C GLY A 146 -12.05 -26.30 -17.95
N GLU A 147 -12.79 -27.40 -17.99
CA GLU A 147 -14.25 -27.40 -17.93
C GLU A 147 -14.76 -26.82 -16.61
N THR A 148 -14.21 -27.28 -15.48
CA THR A 148 -14.56 -26.78 -14.14
C THR A 148 -14.28 -25.28 -14.00
N ILE A 149 -13.16 -24.78 -14.52
CA ILE A 149 -12.80 -23.37 -14.46
C ILE A 149 -13.69 -22.53 -15.40
N ALA A 150 -13.92 -22.98 -16.64
CA ALA A 150 -14.78 -22.27 -17.58
C ALA A 150 -16.23 -22.16 -17.06
N ASN A 151 -16.77 -23.25 -16.51
CA ASN A 151 -18.08 -23.26 -15.88
C ASN A 151 -18.13 -22.32 -14.67
N TYR A 152 -17.09 -22.26 -13.85
CA TYR A 152 -17.03 -21.31 -12.73
C TYR A 152 -17.18 -19.86 -13.24
N PHE A 153 -16.46 -19.47 -14.29
CA PHE A 153 -16.52 -18.12 -14.84
C PHE A 153 -17.86 -17.81 -15.51
N ALA A 154 -18.42 -18.76 -16.26
CA ALA A 154 -19.74 -18.61 -16.85
C ALA A 154 -20.81 -18.39 -15.77
N ASN A 155 -20.79 -19.19 -14.70
CA ASN A 155 -21.73 -19.08 -13.58
C ASN A 155 -21.66 -17.73 -12.83
N ILE A 156 -20.57 -16.97 -12.96
CA ILE A 156 -20.43 -15.64 -12.36
C ILE A 156 -20.56 -14.52 -13.39
N GLY A 157 -21.07 -14.82 -14.59
CA GLY A 157 -21.44 -13.83 -15.61
C GLY A 157 -20.29 -13.36 -16.51
N VAL A 158 -19.16 -14.08 -16.58
CA VAL A 158 -18.04 -13.67 -17.45
C VAL A 158 -18.44 -13.67 -18.93
N ILE A 159 -19.27 -14.61 -19.37
CA ILE A 159 -19.67 -14.69 -20.78
C ILE A 159 -20.40 -13.42 -21.22
N ASP A 160 -21.31 -12.91 -20.39
CA ASP A 160 -22.03 -11.66 -20.66
C ASP A 160 -21.06 -10.47 -20.74
N VAL A 161 -20.15 -10.37 -19.78
CA VAL A 161 -19.12 -9.29 -19.76
C VAL A 161 -18.23 -9.35 -21.01
N LEU A 162 -17.81 -10.54 -21.43
CA LEU A 162 -17.02 -10.69 -22.65
C LEU A 162 -17.83 -10.32 -23.90
N GLY A 163 -19.12 -10.63 -23.92
CA GLY A 163 -20.03 -10.21 -25.00
C GLY A 163 -20.17 -8.69 -25.09
N ASP A 164 -20.34 -8.02 -23.94
CA ASP A 164 -20.36 -6.56 -23.87
C ASP A 164 -19.03 -5.97 -24.38
N PHE A 165 -17.89 -6.53 -23.94
CA PHE A 165 -16.57 -6.12 -24.41
C PHE A 165 -16.41 -6.33 -25.92
N ALA A 166 -16.92 -7.43 -26.49
CA ALA A 166 -16.86 -7.71 -27.92
C ALA A 166 -17.56 -6.64 -28.77
N SER A 167 -18.61 -6.01 -28.22
CA SER A 167 -19.35 -4.93 -28.89
C SER A 167 -18.62 -3.58 -28.91
N MET A 168 -17.57 -3.43 -28.09
CA MET A 168 -16.78 -2.21 -27.99
C MET A 168 -15.65 -2.17 -29.03
N SER A 169 -15.10 -0.99 -29.31
CA SER A 169 -13.83 -0.89 -30.04
C SER A 169 -12.66 -1.35 -29.17
N THR A 170 -11.58 -1.82 -29.80
CA THR A 170 -10.34 -2.20 -29.09
C THR A 170 -9.81 -1.05 -28.22
N SER A 171 -9.87 0.19 -28.71
CA SER A 171 -9.45 1.37 -27.94
C SER A 171 -10.31 1.63 -26.70
N ALA A 172 -11.63 1.39 -26.79
CA ALA A 172 -12.53 1.56 -25.66
C ALA A 172 -12.31 0.45 -24.62
N ARG A 173 -12.13 -0.81 -25.05
CA ARG A 173 -11.75 -1.92 -24.16
C ARG A 173 -10.46 -1.62 -23.43
N GLN A 174 -9.41 -1.22 -24.16
CA GLN A 174 -8.11 -0.89 -23.57
C GLN A 174 -8.23 0.21 -22.53
N ASN A 175 -8.96 1.29 -22.83
CA ASN A 175 -9.18 2.38 -21.87
C ASN A 175 -9.91 1.91 -20.60
N ILE A 176 -10.99 1.14 -20.72
CA ILE A 176 -11.71 0.58 -19.55
C ILE A 176 -10.79 -0.30 -18.70
N ILE A 177 -9.98 -1.12 -19.36
CA ILE A 177 -9.04 -2.01 -18.69
C ILE A 177 -7.98 -1.20 -17.92
N GLU A 178 -7.35 -0.24 -18.58
CA GLU A 178 -6.25 0.56 -18.02
C GLU A 178 -6.72 1.51 -16.90
N GLU A 179 -7.92 2.09 -17.04
CA GLU A 179 -8.42 3.12 -16.13
C GLU A 179 -9.36 2.60 -15.04
N ALA A 180 -10.08 1.49 -15.26
CA ALA A 180 -11.04 0.96 -14.28
C ALA A 180 -10.60 -0.36 -13.64
N ILE A 181 -10.08 -1.30 -14.44
CA ILE A 181 -9.83 -2.67 -13.98
C ILE A 181 -8.45 -2.81 -13.34
N VAL A 182 -7.39 -2.39 -14.05
CA VAL A 182 -6.00 -2.45 -13.56
C VAL A 182 -5.82 -1.66 -12.26
N PRO A 183 -6.34 -0.43 -12.13
CA PRO A 183 -6.20 0.33 -10.89
C PRO A 183 -6.86 -0.38 -9.72
N HIS A 184 -7.93 -1.14 -9.95
CA HIS A 184 -8.65 -1.88 -8.92
C HIS A 184 -7.83 -3.07 -8.35
N ASP A 185 -7.15 -3.84 -9.19
CA ASP A 185 -6.30 -4.96 -8.74
C ASP A 185 -5.03 -4.48 -8.04
N GLY A 186 -4.50 -3.35 -8.51
CA GLY A 186 -3.32 -2.73 -7.95
C GLY A 186 -3.55 -1.94 -6.65
N ARG A 187 -4.79 -1.71 -6.20
CA ARG A 187 -5.08 -0.77 -5.09
C ARG A 187 -4.24 -1.06 -3.84
N GLN A 188 -4.16 -2.33 -3.45
CA GLN A 188 -3.45 -2.70 -2.23
C GLN A 188 -1.92 -2.54 -2.38
N SER A 189 -1.35 -2.94 -3.53
CA SER A 189 0.08 -2.78 -3.77
C SER A 189 0.47 -1.32 -3.99
N ARG A 190 -0.39 -0.51 -4.63
CA ARG A 190 -0.22 0.95 -4.73
C ARG A 190 -0.25 1.60 -3.36
N ALA A 191 -1.26 1.30 -2.53
CA ALA A 191 -1.35 1.84 -1.17
C ALA A 191 -0.13 1.46 -0.33
N LYS A 192 0.33 0.21 -0.41
CA LYS A 192 1.56 -0.24 0.29
C LYS A 192 2.80 0.51 -0.19
N ARG A 193 2.99 0.67 -1.51
CA ARG A 193 4.12 1.42 -2.08
C ARG A 193 4.08 2.90 -1.72
N GLN A 194 2.89 3.50 -1.67
CA GLN A 194 2.70 4.88 -1.24
C GLN A 194 3.09 5.06 0.23
N GLY A 195 2.66 4.15 1.11
CA GLY A 195 3.11 4.14 2.51
C GLY A 195 4.63 4.05 2.65
N HIS A 196 5.25 3.09 1.96
CA HIS A 196 6.72 2.96 1.96
C HIS A 196 7.44 4.15 1.33
N GLY A 197 6.88 4.78 0.29
CA GLY A 197 7.43 6.00 -0.29
C GLY A 197 7.47 7.15 0.72
N ALA A 198 6.42 7.28 1.53
CA ALA A 198 6.36 8.23 2.62
C ALA A 198 7.38 7.94 3.72
N GLU A 199 7.52 6.67 4.12
CA GLU A 199 8.56 6.23 5.07
C GLU A 199 9.96 6.62 4.57
N ALA A 200 10.23 6.45 3.27
CA ALA A 200 11.52 6.82 2.68
C ALA A 200 11.74 8.35 2.62
N GLU A 201 10.67 9.14 2.53
CA GLU A 201 10.76 10.61 2.62
C GLU A 201 11.21 11.04 4.01
N ILE A 202 10.58 10.46 5.04
CA ILE A 202 10.92 10.75 6.43
C ILE A 202 12.35 10.30 6.73
N ALA A 203 12.71 9.09 6.29
CA ALA A 203 14.08 8.59 6.40
C ALA A 203 15.10 9.54 5.75
N ARG A 204 14.76 10.13 4.58
CA ARG A 204 15.62 11.10 3.89
C ARG A 204 15.82 12.37 4.71
N VAL A 205 14.76 12.90 5.31
CA VAL A 205 14.89 14.08 6.19
C VAL A 205 15.74 13.76 7.41
N ILE A 206 15.52 12.62 8.08
CA ILE A 206 16.27 12.23 9.28
C ILE A 206 17.76 12.01 8.96
N GLU A 207 18.08 11.33 7.86
CA GLU A 207 19.47 11.16 7.43
C GLU A 207 20.09 12.51 7.01
N ALA A 208 19.31 13.36 6.33
CA ALA A 208 19.78 14.67 5.90
C ALA A 208 20.05 15.63 7.06
N ILE A 209 19.40 15.50 8.22
CA ILE A 209 19.78 16.26 9.42
C ILE A 209 20.93 15.62 10.22
N GLY A 210 21.48 14.50 9.74
CA GLY A 210 22.65 13.84 10.32
C GLY A 210 22.34 12.79 11.39
N ALA A 211 21.08 12.42 11.59
CA ALA A 211 20.71 11.41 12.57
C ALA A 211 20.82 9.99 11.97
N ASN A 212 21.16 9.01 12.83
CA ASN A 212 21.31 7.61 12.42
C ASN A 212 19.95 6.92 12.40
N ILE A 213 19.63 6.21 11.31
CA ILE A 213 18.37 5.48 11.16
C ILE A 213 18.56 3.98 10.99
N ARG A 214 17.58 3.21 11.47
CA ARG A 214 17.41 1.79 11.15
C ARG A 214 16.03 1.53 10.53
N PRO A 215 15.95 0.79 9.40
CA PRO A 215 17.07 0.21 8.68
C PRO A 215 17.81 1.28 7.85
N ALA A 216 19.14 1.17 7.77
CA ALA A 216 19.97 2.23 7.19
C ALA A 216 19.69 2.48 5.69
N ASN A 217 19.18 1.49 4.96
CA ASN A 217 18.92 1.65 3.53
C ASN A 217 17.48 2.05 3.21
N LYS A 218 16.63 2.41 4.20
CA LYS A 218 15.23 2.77 3.96
C LYS A 218 15.07 3.90 2.93
N VAL A 219 16.04 4.82 2.90
CA VAL A 219 16.14 5.92 1.92
C VAL A 219 16.27 5.41 0.48
N SER A 220 17.18 4.46 0.25
CA SER A 220 17.47 3.93 -1.11
C SER A 220 16.58 2.73 -1.48
N HIS A 221 16.04 2.04 -0.49
CA HIS A 221 15.20 0.85 -0.62
C HIS A 221 13.94 1.00 0.26
N PRO A 222 12.93 1.78 -0.17
CA PRO A 222 11.71 2.03 0.61
C PRO A 222 10.96 0.77 1.04
N MET A 223 11.10 -0.33 0.27
CA MET A 223 10.50 -1.64 0.54
C MET A 223 11.29 -2.50 1.53
N GLU A 224 12.39 -1.99 2.08
CA GLU A 224 13.14 -2.67 3.14
C GLU A 224 12.23 -2.94 4.33
N GLY A 225 12.44 -4.11 4.94
CA GLY A 225 11.62 -4.59 6.04
C GLY A 225 11.77 -3.72 7.29
N ASP A 226 10.75 -3.78 8.12
CA ASP A 226 10.67 -3.16 9.43
C ASP A 226 11.80 -3.68 10.37
N VAL A 227 12.03 -2.98 11.47
CA VAL A 227 13.08 -3.31 12.45
C VAL A 227 12.45 -3.68 13.78
N ASP A 228 12.85 -4.84 14.31
CA ASP A 228 12.40 -5.30 15.63
C ASP A 228 13.13 -4.55 16.76
N PHE A 229 12.37 -4.09 17.74
CA PHE A 229 12.83 -3.46 18.97
C PHE A 229 11.83 -3.77 20.10
N GLU A 230 12.31 -4.28 21.24
CA GLU A 230 11.49 -4.50 22.45
C GLU A 230 10.15 -5.22 22.18
N ASP A 231 10.21 -6.38 21.51
CA ASP A 231 9.09 -7.25 21.10
C ASP A 231 8.15 -6.71 20.01
N TYR A 232 8.42 -5.51 19.45
CA TYR A 232 7.60 -4.89 18.41
C TYR A 232 8.41 -4.52 17.17
N SER A 233 7.72 -4.38 16.04
CA SER A 233 8.29 -4.10 14.73
C SER A 233 8.00 -2.65 14.34
N TYR A 234 9.04 -1.84 14.20
CA TYR A 234 8.96 -0.41 13.89
C TYR A 234 9.35 -0.16 12.44
N ASP A 235 8.70 0.81 11.79
CA ASP A 235 9.00 1.15 10.39
C ASP A 235 10.36 1.85 10.28
N LEU A 236 10.71 2.67 11.28
CA LEU A 236 12.01 3.32 11.45
C LEU A 236 12.37 3.41 12.95
N LEU A 237 13.65 3.29 13.26
CA LEU A 237 14.23 3.68 14.55
C LEU A 237 15.28 4.76 14.31
N VAL A 238 15.40 5.70 15.23
CA VAL A 238 16.44 6.73 15.24
C VAL A 238 17.34 6.50 16.43
N ASP A 239 18.64 6.39 16.19
CA ASP A 239 19.64 6.18 17.22
C ASP A 239 20.54 7.43 17.38
N ASP A 240 21.02 7.66 18.60
CA ASP A 240 22.08 8.64 18.85
C ASP A 240 23.47 8.09 18.45
N ASP A 241 24.50 8.94 18.59
CA ASP A 241 25.89 8.57 18.27
C ASP A 241 26.46 7.45 19.16
N ASN A 242 25.83 7.17 20.31
CA ASN A 242 26.20 6.07 21.20
C ASN A 242 25.48 4.76 20.84
N GLY A 243 24.57 4.78 19.85
CA GLY A 243 23.76 3.65 19.45
C GLY A 243 22.55 3.40 20.34
N ASN A 244 22.16 4.36 21.19
CA ASN A 244 20.92 4.27 21.96
C ASN A 244 19.75 4.69 21.07
N THR A 245 18.65 3.94 21.11
CA THR A 245 17.43 4.29 20.36
C THR A 245 16.70 5.42 21.05
N ARG A 246 16.50 6.53 20.33
CA ARG A 246 15.89 7.75 20.85
C ARG A 246 14.49 8.00 20.32
N ALA A 247 14.16 7.47 19.15
CA ALA A 247 12.80 7.50 18.63
C ALA A 247 12.45 6.20 17.91
N GLY A 248 11.27 5.67 18.19
CA GLY A 248 10.65 4.60 17.40
C GLY A 248 9.50 5.17 16.59
N LEU A 249 9.51 4.94 15.28
CA LEU A 249 8.47 5.45 14.38
C LEU A 249 7.57 4.32 13.89
N ILE A 250 6.27 4.57 13.97
CA ILE A 250 5.24 3.75 13.33
C ILE A 250 4.53 4.54 12.23
N SER A 251 4.45 3.95 11.04
CA SER A 251 3.89 4.57 9.85
C SER A 251 2.47 4.06 9.59
N LEU A 252 1.54 5.00 9.59
CA LEU A 252 0.11 4.79 9.46
C LEU A 252 -0.41 5.73 8.37
N PHE A 253 -0.08 5.40 7.12
CA PHE A 253 -0.59 6.12 5.95
C PHE A 253 -1.92 5.53 5.49
N HIS A 254 -3.01 6.29 5.64
CA HIS A 254 -4.35 5.88 5.23
C HIS A 254 -4.78 6.58 3.94
N THR A 255 -4.64 5.87 2.82
CA THR A 255 -5.36 6.24 1.59
C THR A 255 -6.88 6.07 1.81
N SER A 256 -7.70 6.78 1.03
CA SER A 256 -9.18 6.82 1.12
C SER A 256 -9.91 5.47 1.06
N ASN A 257 -9.19 4.36 0.88
CA ASN A 257 -9.68 3.01 1.08
C ASN A 257 -9.08 2.41 2.35
N PRO A 258 -9.68 2.61 3.53
CA PRO A 258 -9.34 1.86 4.73
C PRO A 258 -9.77 0.40 4.52
N GLY A 259 -8.98 -0.37 3.78
CA GLY A 259 -9.02 -1.82 3.88
C GLY A 259 -8.73 -2.23 5.33
N GLN A 260 -9.15 -3.43 5.71
CA GLN A 260 -8.97 -4.02 7.06
C GLN A 260 -7.54 -3.88 7.65
N PHE A 261 -6.52 -3.63 6.83
CA PHE A 261 -5.11 -3.60 7.22
C PHE A 261 -4.67 -2.43 8.12
N GLY A 262 -5.37 -1.29 8.11
CA GLY A 262 -4.97 -0.15 8.97
C GLY A 262 -5.67 -0.11 10.33
N VAL A 263 -6.89 -0.65 10.40
CA VAL A 263 -7.71 -0.64 11.63
C VAL A 263 -7.04 -1.44 12.75
N ASP A 264 -6.49 -2.62 12.44
CA ASP A 264 -5.81 -3.46 13.43
C ASP A 264 -4.47 -2.88 13.89
N LYS A 265 -3.75 -2.14 13.03
CA LYS A 265 -2.49 -1.48 13.42
C LYS A 265 -2.76 -0.33 14.41
N THR A 266 -3.74 0.52 14.12
CA THR A 266 -4.13 1.64 15.02
C THR A 266 -4.60 1.16 16.40
N ALA A 267 -5.19 -0.03 16.50
CA ALA A 267 -5.61 -0.61 17.77
C ALA A 267 -4.43 -1.12 18.63
N LYS A 268 -3.27 -1.37 18.00
CA LYS A 268 -2.05 -1.84 18.67
C LYS A 268 -1.12 -0.72 19.10
N THR A 269 -1.35 0.53 18.70
CA THR A 269 -0.46 1.67 19.01
C THR A 269 -0.19 1.82 20.51
N ALA A 270 -1.20 1.60 21.36
CA ALA A 270 -1.03 1.61 22.81
C ALA A 270 -0.02 0.56 23.33
N ASN A 271 0.13 -0.56 22.63
CA ASN A 271 1.09 -1.60 23.01
C ASN A 271 2.53 -1.19 22.65
N TYR A 272 2.73 -0.47 21.55
CA TYR A 272 4.03 0.11 21.20
C TYR A 272 4.46 1.12 22.27
N LEU A 273 3.54 1.98 22.70
CA LEU A 273 3.84 2.96 23.74
C LEU A 273 4.26 2.28 25.04
N GLN A 274 3.52 1.25 25.46
CA GLN A 274 3.87 0.47 26.66
C GLN A 274 5.24 -0.23 26.55
N SER A 275 5.63 -0.65 25.34
CA SER A 275 6.96 -1.22 25.08
C SER A 275 8.05 -0.16 25.25
N ILE A 276 7.90 1.01 24.63
CA ILE A 276 8.81 2.15 24.79
C ILE A 276 8.90 2.61 26.26
N GLU A 277 7.78 2.73 26.96
CA GLU A 277 7.75 3.06 28.39
C GLU A 277 8.46 2.01 29.26
N SER A 278 8.44 0.74 28.83
CA SER A 278 9.14 -0.33 29.53
C SER A 278 10.65 -0.25 29.31
N TYR A 279 11.08 0.00 28.08
CA TYR A 279 12.47 0.29 27.73
C TYR A 279 13.00 1.50 28.49
N ASN A 280 12.23 2.59 28.55
CA ASN A 280 12.61 3.83 29.21
C ASN A 280 12.87 3.66 30.73
N LYS A 281 12.30 2.63 31.37
CA LYS A 281 12.58 2.32 32.78
C LYS A 281 13.95 1.66 32.98
N THR A 282 14.60 1.20 31.92
CA THR A 282 15.88 0.48 31.95
C THR A 282 17.08 1.35 31.56
N VAL A 283 16.85 2.45 30.86
CA VAL A 283 17.89 3.40 30.41
C VAL A 283 18.12 4.52 31.43
N SER A 284 19.25 5.21 31.27
CA SER A 284 19.63 6.28 32.20
C SER A 284 18.87 7.59 31.92
N ASN A 285 18.82 8.49 32.90
CA ASN A 285 18.10 9.76 32.77
C ASN A 285 18.62 10.57 31.56
N GLY A 286 17.72 10.90 30.64
CA GLY A 286 18.03 11.68 29.44
C GLY A 286 18.36 10.84 28.20
N GLU A 287 18.26 9.50 28.29
CA GLU A 287 18.41 8.55 27.18
C GLU A 287 17.08 7.88 26.80
N ASP A 288 15.95 8.52 27.15
CA ASP A 288 14.64 7.99 26.82
C ASP A 288 14.43 7.83 25.31
N CYS A 289 13.52 6.94 24.94
CA CYS A 289 13.00 6.76 23.61
C CYS A 289 11.57 7.31 23.55
N GLU A 290 11.22 7.98 22.45
CA GLU A 290 9.84 8.42 22.20
C GLU A 290 9.20 7.56 21.11
N LEU A 291 7.91 7.29 21.24
CA LEU A 291 7.09 6.73 20.18
C LEU A 291 6.51 7.86 19.32
N TRP A 292 6.91 7.88 18.06
CA TRP A 292 6.39 8.79 17.06
C TRP A 292 5.48 8.04 16.08
N SER A 293 4.40 8.69 15.64
CA SER A 293 3.65 8.20 14.49
C SER A 293 3.83 9.11 13.28
N PHE A 294 4.19 8.50 12.15
CA PHE A 294 3.88 9.09 10.87
C PHE A 294 2.42 8.78 10.53
N CYS A 295 1.55 9.78 10.62
CA CYS A 295 0.11 9.62 10.47
C CYS A 295 -0.37 10.59 9.40
N ASP A 296 -0.70 10.09 8.20
CA ASP A 296 -1.10 10.95 7.08
C ASP A 296 -2.13 10.27 6.16
N GLY A 297 -2.76 11.05 5.30
CA GLY A 297 -3.69 10.60 4.29
C GLY A 297 -5.17 10.85 4.60
N ALA A 298 -5.92 11.22 3.56
CA ALA A 298 -7.33 11.59 3.65
C ALA A 298 -8.27 10.46 4.09
N GLY A 299 -7.81 9.19 4.14
CA GLY A 299 -8.62 8.08 4.61
C GLY A 299 -9.07 8.20 6.07
N PHE A 300 -8.34 8.97 6.88
CA PHE A 300 -8.73 9.25 8.26
C PHE A 300 -9.99 10.11 8.38
N ALA A 301 -10.36 10.87 7.35
CA ALA A 301 -11.65 11.60 7.31
C ALA A 301 -12.86 10.67 7.40
N MET A 302 -12.70 9.40 7.00
CA MET A 302 -13.74 8.37 7.08
C MET A 302 -13.63 7.52 8.36
N ASN A 303 -12.58 7.70 9.16
CA ASN A 303 -12.30 6.90 10.35
C ASN A 303 -11.60 7.72 11.45
N ASN A 304 -12.25 8.77 11.94
CA ASN A 304 -11.71 9.63 13.00
C ASN A 304 -11.40 8.86 14.30
N LYS A 305 -12.06 7.71 14.54
CA LYS A 305 -11.74 6.85 15.69
C LYS A 305 -10.33 6.28 15.57
N ALA A 306 -9.94 5.78 14.40
CA ALA A 306 -8.59 5.29 14.18
C ALA A 306 -7.56 6.42 14.33
N LEU A 307 -7.87 7.62 13.80
CA LEU A 307 -7.01 8.80 13.99
C LEU A 307 -6.80 9.09 15.48
N ARG A 308 -7.88 9.26 16.24
CA ARG A 308 -7.81 9.56 17.69
C ARG A 308 -7.10 8.49 18.50
N ASN A 309 -7.25 7.21 18.13
CA ASN A 309 -6.51 6.13 18.78
C ASN A 309 -5.00 6.30 18.61
N VAL A 310 -4.56 6.68 17.41
CA VAL A 310 -3.13 6.90 17.12
C VAL A 310 -2.65 8.13 17.88
N LEU A 311 -3.29 9.28 17.67
CA LEU A 311 -2.89 10.55 18.27
C LEU A 311 -2.87 10.49 19.81
N GLY A 312 -3.78 9.72 20.42
CA GLY A 312 -3.84 9.52 21.87
C GLY A 312 -2.93 8.43 22.43
N SER A 313 -2.13 7.76 21.60
CA SER A 313 -1.28 6.62 22.01
C SER A 313 0.18 6.76 21.57
N VAL A 314 0.64 7.96 21.25
CA VAL A 314 2.02 8.28 20.86
C VAL A 314 2.49 9.55 21.58
N ASP A 315 3.80 9.76 21.65
CA ASP A 315 4.37 10.95 22.29
C ASP A 315 4.20 12.20 21.42
N ASP A 316 4.41 12.07 20.10
CA ASP A 316 4.06 13.08 19.10
C ASP A 316 3.86 12.38 17.74
N TRP A 317 3.45 13.15 16.74
CA TRP A 317 3.11 12.65 15.43
C TRP A 317 3.47 13.65 14.34
N VAL A 318 3.59 13.14 13.12
CA VAL A 318 4.07 13.91 11.98
C VAL A 318 3.38 13.51 10.68
N GLN A 319 3.28 14.45 9.76
CA GLN A 319 2.79 14.28 8.38
C GLN A 319 3.90 14.65 7.39
N ILE A 320 3.72 14.35 6.10
CA ILE A 320 4.71 14.73 5.08
C ILE A 320 4.94 16.25 5.11
N LYS A 321 3.84 17.01 5.19
CA LYS A 321 3.89 18.48 5.24
C LYS A 321 4.49 19.04 6.51
N SER A 322 4.54 18.26 7.59
CA SER A 322 5.04 18.69 8.89
C SER A 322 6.25 17.90 9.37
N VAL A 323 6.97 17.20 8.47
CA VAL A 323 8.13 16.35 8.81
C VAL A 323 9.24 17.09 9.56
N TRP A 324 9.33 18.41 9.36
CA TRP A 324 10.15 19.31 10.16
C TRP A 324 9.92 19.18 11.69
N LYS A 325 8.71 18.85 12.17
CA LYS A 325 8.43 18.65 13.61
C LYS A 325 9.32 17.57 14.22
N LEU A 326 9.51 16.47 13.49
CA LEU A 326 10.35 15.37 13.97
C LEU A 326 11.80 15.82 14.06
N ALA A 327 12.32 16.50 13.03
CA ALA A 327 13.69 17.02 13.03
C ALA A 327 13.94 17.99 14.19
N LEU A 328 13.02 18.91 14.44
CA LEU A 328 13.12 19.83 15.59
C LEU A 328 13.05 19.10 16.93
N SER A 329 12.31 17.99 17.02
CA SER A 329 12.27 17.19 18.25
C SER A 329 13.60 16.50 18.50
N LEU A 330 14.17 15.90 17.45
CA LEU A 330 15.50 15.28 17.50
C LEU A 330 16.57 16.31 17.87
N ASN A 331 16.48 17.54 17.35
CA ASN A 331 17.38 18.64 17.68
C ASN A 331 17.34 19.02 19.17
N ARG A 332 16.14 19.11 19.78
CA ARG A 332 15.97 19.41 21.21
C ARG A 332 16.55 18.33 22.13
N ARG A 333 16.88 17.17 21.58
CA ARG A 333 17.40 16.00 22.29
C ARG A 333 18.88 15.76 21.96
N ASP A 334 19.52 16.75 21.34
CA ASP A 334 20.94 16.74 20.93
C ASP A 334 21.30 15.59 19.97
N ILE A 335 20.33 15.13 19.16
CA ILE A 335 20.53 14.04 18.18
C ILE A 335 21.01 14.57 16.83
N CYS A 336 20.64 15.80 16.49
CA CYS A 336 21.04 16.50 15.28
C CYS A 336 21.26 17.99 15.60
N ASN A 337 21.81 18.74 14.64
CA ASN A 337 22.00 20.18 14.76
C ASN A 337 21.19 20.91 13.68
N VAL A 338 20.02 21.43 14.06
CA VAL A 338 19.20 22.32 13.23
C VAL A 338 19.38 23.73 13.77
N GLU A 339 20.05 24.59 13.00
CA GLU A 339 20.35 25.96 13.41
C GLU A 339 19.18 26.90 13.15
N ALA A 340 18.51 26.72 12.00
CA ALA A 340 17.40 27.56 11.59
C ALA A 340 16.34 26.79 10.81
N ILE A 341 15.15 27.39 10.69
CA ILE A 341 14.03 26.90 9.89
C ILE A 341 13.38 28.05 9.12
N ALA A 342 13.05 27.83 7.85
CA ALA A 342 12.22 28.73 7.05
C ALA A 342 10.93 28.00 6.64
N PHE A 343 9.78 28.60 6.94
CA PHE A 343 8.47 28.04 6.60
C PHE A 343 8.00 28.49 5.21
N ASN A 344 7.24 27.64 4.53
CA ASN A 344 6.60 27.98 3.27
C ASN A 344 5.48 29.02 3.50
N GLN A 345 5.74 30.26 3.09
CA GLN A 345 4.79 31.39 3.23
C GLN A 345 3.56 31.26 2.32
N ASP A 346 3.61 30.45 1.26
CA ASP A 346 2.42 30.16 0.45
C ASP A 346 1.51 29.13 1.15
N PHE A 347 2.06 28.34 2.06
CA PHE A 347 1.32 27.33 2.79
C PHE A 347 0.79 27.86 4.12
N TYR A 348 1.63 28.47 4.96
CA TYR A 348 1.26 28.99 6.28
C TYR A 348 0.82 30.45 6.21
N SER A 349 -0.26 30.78 6.91
CA SER A 349 -0.70 32.17 7.08
C SER A 349 0.21 32.95 8.03
N ASP A 350 0.22 34.27 7.92
CA ASP A 350 0.98 35.16 8.80
C ASP A 350 0.71 34.87 10.29
N ASP A 351 -0.56 34.65 10.67
CA ASP A 351 -0.96 34.31 12.04
C ASP A 351 -0.38 32.95 12.50
N GLU A 352 -0.33 31.95 11.61
CA GLU A 352 0.26 30.64 11.89
C GLU A 352 1.78 30.77 12.06
N LEU A 353 2.46 31.52 11.18
CA LEU A 353 3.90 31.79 11.24
C LEU A 353 4.30 32.49 12.54
N ASP A 354 3.55 33.52 12.93
CA ASP A 354 3.70 34.24 14.19
C ASP A 354 3.59 33.31 15.42
N GLN A 355 2.69 32.34 15.36
CA GLN A 355 2.49 31.37 16.45
C GLN A 355 3.59 30.30 16.45
N LEU A 356 4.01 29.85 15.27
CA LEU A 356 5.13 28.95 15.07
C LEU A 356 6.42 29.54 15.64
N GLU A 357 6.75 30.79 15.31
CA GLU A 357 7.93 31.50 15.81
C GLU A 357 7.95 31.57 17.34
N ARG A 358 6.81 31.86 17.97
CA ARG A 358 6.71 31.86 19.45
C ARG A 358 6.87 30.47 20.05
N SER A 359 6.41 29.43 19.35
CA SER A 359 6.47 28.03 19.83
C SER A 359 7.86 27.40 19.68
N LEU A 360 8.68 27.91 18.76
CA LEU A 360 9.98 27.35 18.38
C LEU A 360 11.17 28.14 18.93
N SER A 361 11.11 28.56 20.19
CA SER A 361 12.15 29.38 20.84
C SER A 361 13.57 28.78 20.91
N SER A 362 13.76 27.55 20.45
CA SER A 362 15.04 26.82 20.45
C SER A 362 15.76 26.84 19.09
N VAL A 363 15.11 27.33 18.04
CA VAL A 363 15.64 27.36 16.67
C VAL A 363 15.27 28.70 16.04
N ASP A 364 16.20 29.29 15.28
CA ASP A 364 15.94 30.57 14.62
C ASP A 364 14.92 30.38 13.48
N VAL A 365 13.80 31.11 13.54
CA VAL A 365 12.80 31.13 12.47
C VAL A 365 13.12 32.25 11.49
N VAL A 366 13.43 31.88 10.25
CA VAL A 366 13.86 32.80 9.20
C VAL A 366 12.65 33.21 8.38
N ASN A 367 12.11 34.39 8.66
CA ASN A 367 11.00 34.97 7.91
C ASN A 367 11.49 35.72 6.66
N GLU A 368 12.57 36.51 6.78
CA GLU A 368 13.23 37.23 5.67
C GLU A 368 14.70 37.47 6.05
N GLY A 369 15.68 37.00 5.24
CA GLY A 369 17.09 37.24 5.54
C GLY A 369 18.08 36.32 4.83
N ARG A 370 19.36 36.66 4.90
CA ARG A 370 20.45 35.76 4.49
C ARG A 370 20.77 34.81 5.64
N VAL A 371 20.41 33.55 5.49
CA VAL A 371 21.00 32.46 6.28
C VAL A 371 22.47 32.32 5.91
N ASP A 372 23.30 31.84 6.84
CA ASP A 372 24.71 31.59 6.53
C ASP A 372 24.81 30.63 5.34
N SER A 373 25.50 31.07 4.29
CA SER A 373 25.72 30.28 3.07
C SER A 373 26.50 28.99 3.29
N SER A 374 27.11 28.79 4.46
CA SER A 374 27.76 27.52 4.81
C SER A 374 26.79 26.43 5.29
N LEU A 375 25.57 26.80 5.70
CA LEU A 375 24.58 25.84 6.17
C LEU A 375 23.98 25.08 5.00
N ARG A 376 23.67 23.81 5.23
CA ARG A 376 23.01 22.96 4.24
C ARG A 376 21.51 23.08 4.39
N GLU A 377 20.83 23.29 3.27
CA GLU A 377 19.38 23.28 3.18
C GLU A 377 18.85 21.84 3.10
N VAL A 378 17.83 21.53 3.91
CA VAL A 378 17.12 20.25 3.91
C VAL A 378 15.63 20.54 3.80
N GLU A 379 15.03 20.14 2.68
CA GLU A 379 13.57 20.19 2.51
C GLU A 379 12.89 19.22 3.48
N ALA A 380 11.94 19.71 4.26
CA ALA A 380 11.27 18.96 5.31
C ALA A 380 9.77 19.30 5.34
N GLY A 381 9.06 18.94 4.26
CA GLY A 381 7.64 19.22 4.11
C GLY A 381 7.39 20.66 3.68
N GLU A 382 6.52 21.38 4.39
CA GLU A 382 6.22 22.80 4.12
C GLU A 382 7.24 23.74 4.81
N ALA A 383 8.47 23.26 5.01
CA ALA A 383 9.57 24.03 5.59
C ALA A 383 10.94 23.57 5.05
N VAL A 384 11.93 24.45 5.14
CA VAL A 384 13.35 24.17 4.88
C VAL A 384 14.12 24.30 6.19
N LEU A 385 14.88 23.27 6.54
CA LEU A 385 15.78 23.26 7.68
C LEU A 385 17.18 23.65 7.24
N TYR A 386 17.91 24.37 8.09
CA TYR A 386 19.31 24.72 7.89
C TYR A 386 20.16 23.99 8.94
N VAL A 387 21.05 23.12 8.47
CA VAL A 387 21.89 22.21 9.29
C VAL A 387 23.37 22.38 9.03
#